data_AF-A0A2U3QA60-F1
#
_entry.id   AF-A0A2U3QA60-F1
#
_cell.length_a   1.000
_cell.length_b   1.000
_cell.length_c   1.000
_cell.angle_alpha   90.00
_cell.angle_beta   90.00
_cell.angle_gamma   90.00
#
_symmetry.space_group_name_H-M   'P 1'
#
loop_
_entity.id
_entity.type
_entity.pdbx_description
1 polymer ?
#
loop_
_entity_poly.entity_id
_entity_poly.type
_entity_poly.pdbx_seq_one_letter_code
_entity_poly.pdbx_strand_id
1 'polypeptide(L)'
;MLLLCFVGSGMALLGPAWQSSVSEQVSSETLPGAVALNGISYNIARSVGPAVGGLIVATAGAVAAFVLNALLFLPLIVTLFLWRRMVKRLNHRACLLKRSAARWSPAYAISPIRHQLRSC
;
A
#
# COMPACT_ATOMS: atom_id res chain seq x y z
N MET A 1 17.05 -21.61 -17.63
CA MET A 1 16.84 -20.30 -18.28
C MET A 1 15.36 -19.99 -18.54
N LEU A 2 14.56 -20.92 -19.08
CA LEU A 2 13.10 -20.70 -19.30
C LEU A 2 12.31 -20.38 -18.02
N LEU A 3 12.61 -21.07 -16.91
CA LEU A 3 11.97 -20.84 -15.60
C LEU A 3 12.23 -19.42 -15.05
N LEU A 4 13.41 -18.84 -15.30
CA LEU A 4 13.71 -17.46 -14.89
C LEU A 4 12.90 -16.44 -15.68
N CYS A 5 12.63 -16.69 -16.96
CA CYS A 5 11.81 -15.80 -17.78
C CYS A 5 10.37 -15.73 -17.26
N PHE A 6 9.78 -16.86 -16.86
CA PHE A 6 8.44 -16.88 -16.27
C PHE A 6 8.37 -16.14 -14.93
N VAL A 7 9.37 -16.33 -14.06
CA VAL A 7 9.47 -15.58 -12.80
C VAL A 7 9.64 -14.08 -13.06
N GLY A 8 10.47 -13.70 -14.02
CA GLY A 8 10.70 -12.30 -14.41
C GLY A 8 9.44 -11.62 -14.95
N SER A 9 8.69 -12.29 -15.84
CA SER A 9 7.41 -11.78 -16.36
C SER A 9 6.37 -11.61 -15.25
N GLY A 10 6.32 -12.53 -14.28
CA GLY A 10 5.44 -12.43 -13.12
C GLY A 10 5.75 -11.20 -12.25
N MET A 11 7.04 -10.94 -11.97
CA MET A 11 7.46 -9.75 -11.23
C MET A 11 7.18 -8.44 -11.98
N ALA A 12 7.31 -8.44 -13.30
CA ALA A 12 7.02 -7.27 -14.14
C ALA A 12 5.54 -6.86 -14.12
N LEU A 13 4.63 -7.85 -14.01
CA LEU A 13 3.19 -7.61 -13.87
C LEU A 13 2.78 -7.21 -12.45
N LEU A 14 3.48 -7.74 -11.44
CA LEU A 14 3.20 -7.44 -10.03
C LEU A 14 3.52 -5.98 -9.66
N GLY A 15 4.57 -5.41 -10.24
CA GLY A 15 4.96 -4.01 -10.02
C GLY A 15 3.82 -3.00 -10.20
N PRO A 16 3.21 -2.88 -11.39
CA PRO A 16 2.15 -1.91 -11.63
C PRO A 16 0.86 -2.21 -10.83
N ALA A 17 0.53 -3.48 -10.60
CA ALA A 17 -0.64 -3.88 -9.82
C ALA A 17 -0.51 -3.54 -8.32
N TRP A 18 0.71 -3.64 -7.76
CA TRP A 18 1.00 -3.25 -6.39
C TRP A 18 0.90 -1.73 -6.22
N GLN A 19 1.48 -0.98 -7.17
CA GLN A 19 1.52 0.48 -7.10
C GLN A 19 0.14 1.14 -7.22
N SER A 20 -0.81 0.54 -7.96
CA SER A 20 -2.18 1.05 -8.04
C SER A 20 -3.01 0.76 -6.77
N SER A 21 -2.70 -0.32 -6.05
CA SER A 21 -3.40 -0.68 -4.81
C SER A 21 -3.03 0.27 -3.67
N VAL A 22 -1.76 0.68 -3.58
CA VAL A 22 -1.27 1.61 -2.54
C VAL A 22 -1.86 3.01 -2.72
N SER A 23 -2.08 3.47 -3.97
CA SER A 23 -2.68 4.79 -4.23
C SER A 23 -4.16 4.88 -3.87
N GLU A 24 -4.90 3.77 -3.89
CA GLU A 24 -6.33 3.73 -3.55
C GLU A 24 -6.57 3.72 -2.03
N GLN A 25 -5.61 3.23 -1.25
CA GLN A 25 -5.72 3.09 0.21
C GLN A 25 -5.38 4.34 1.02
N VAL A 26 -4.79 5.38 0.40
CA VAL A 26 -4.27 6.56 1.11
C VAL A 26 -4.82 7.84 0.49
N SER A 27 -5.37 8.75 1.32
CA SER A 27 -5.81 10.07 0.83
C SER A 27 -4.60 10.93 0.41
N SER A 28 -4.76 11.70 -0.66
CA SER A 28 -3.70 12.47 -1.36
C SER A 28 -2.78 13.32 -0.48
N GLU A 29 -3.22 13.71 0.71
CA GLU A 29 -2.48 14.52 1.68
C GLU A 29 -1.45 13.74 2.52
N THR A 30 -1.63 12.41 2.67
CA THR A 30 -0.71 11.52 3.42
C THR A 30 0.09 10.57 2.54
N LEU A 31 -0.13 10.64 1.22
CA LEU A 31 0.56 9.85 0.20
C LEU A 31 2.10 9.91 0.29
N PRO A 32 2.74 11.10 0.43
CA PRO A 32 4.20 11.18 0.45
C PRO A 32 4.82 10.46 1.65
N GLY A 33 4.18 10.56 2.83
CA GLY A 33 4.62 9.87 4.04
C GLY A 33 4.43 8.36 3.95
N ALA A 34 3.32 7.90 3.37
CA ALA A 34 3.07 6.48 3.14
C ALA A 34 4.05 5.85 2.14
N VAL A 35 4.37 6.56 1.05
CA VAL A 35 5.35 6.11 0.05
C VAL A 35 6.77 6.09 0.62
N ALA A 36 7.15 7.10 1.41
CA ALA A 36 8.45 7.13 2.09
C ALA A 36 8.61 5.94 3.04
N LEU A 37 7.58 5.65 3.86
CA LEU A 37 7.59 4.53 4.79
C LEU A 37 7.60 3.17 4.07
N ASN A 38 6.86 3.04 2.95
CA ASN A 38 6.89 1.85 2.12
C ASN A 38 8.28 1.62 1.53
N GLY A 39 8.94 2.67 1.03
CA GLY A 39 10.31 2.61 0.53
C GLY A 39 11.32 2.17 1.59
N ILE A 40 11.23 2.69 2.82
CA ILE A 40 12.05 2.24 3.94
C ILE A 40 11.82 0.75 4.23
N SER A 41 10.56 0.34 4.32
CA SER A 41 10.18 -1.06 4.56
C SER A 41 10.73 -1.99 3.48
N TYR A 42 10.65 -1.59 2.21
CA TYR A 42 11.12 -2.38 1.07
C TYR A 42 12.64 -2.50 1.04
N ASN A 43 13.36 -1.41 1.31
CA ASN A 43 14.83 -1.41 1.36
C ASN A 43 15.36 -2.28 2.51
N ILE A 44 14.69 -2.24 3.67
CA ILE A 44 14.98 -3.11 4.80
C ILE A 44 14.72 -4.57 4.41
N ALA A 45 13.56 -4.89 3.85
CA ALA A 45 13.22 -6.26 3.45
C ALA A 45 14.22 -6.83 2.44
N ARG A 46 14.67 -6.02 1.47
CA ARG A 46 15.65 -6.44 0.45
C ARG A 46 17.04 -6.74 1.02
N SER A 47 17.42 -6.07 2.10
CA SER A 47 18.73 -6.24 2.73
C SER A 47 18.71 -7.32 3.82
N VAL A 48 17.69 -7.28 4.68
CA VAL A 48 17.54 -8.18 5.83
C VAL A 48 17.04 -9.56 5.40
N GLY A 49 16.21 -9.65 4.35
CA GLY A 49 15.66 -10.91 3.86
C GLY A 49 16.73 -11.94 3.50
N PRO A 50 17.70 -11.62 2.62
CA PRO A 50 18.78 -12.54 2.28
C PRO A 50 19.72 -12.85 3.45
N ALA A 51 19.98 -11.88 4.33
CA ALA A 51 20.82 -12.07 5.50
C ALA A 51 20.21 -13.07 6.49
N VAL A 52 18.93 -12.89 6.85
CA VAL A 52 18.19 -13.78 7.74
C VAL A 52 17.94 -15.13 7.08
N GLY A 53 17.52 -15.14 5.81
CA GLY A 53 17.30 -16.35 5.03
C GLY A 53 18.58 -17.20 4.90
N GLY A 54 19.71 -16.56 4.60
CA GLY A 54 21.01 -17.23 4.52
C GLY A 54 21.43 -17.84 5.84
N LEU A 55 21.24 -17.14 6.96
CA LEU A 55 21.55 -17.66 8.29
C LEU A 55 20.68 -18.88 8.66
N ILE A 56 19.39 -18.84 8.34
CA ILE A 56 18.47 -19.96 8.60
C ILE A 56 18.85 -21.17 7.75
N VAL A 57 19.16 -20.96 6.46
CA VAL A 57 19.61 -22.04 5.57
C VAL A 57 20.93 -22.65 6.05
N ALA A 58 21.86 -21.82 6.52
CA ALA A 58 23.17 -22.28 7.01
C ALA A 58 23.06 -23.11 8.31
N THR A 59 22.09 -22.81 9.17
CA THR A 59 21.94 -23.46 10.49
C THR A 59 20.95 -24.62 10.50
N ALA A 60 19.79 -24.46 9.84
CA ALA A 60 18.68 -25.41 9.87
C ALA A 60 18.38 -26.05 8.49
N GLY A 61 19.09 -25.65 7.44
CA GLY A 61 18.93 -26.17 6.08
C GLY A 61 17.82 -25.47 5.26
N ALA A 62 17.77 -25.81 3.97
CA ALA A 62 16.84 -25.19 3.02
C ALA A 62 15.37 -25.48 3.35
N VAL A 63 15.06 -26.70 3.80
CA VAL A 63 13.67 -27.10 4.11
C VAL A 63 13.10 -26.25 5.25
N ALA A 64 13.87 -26.04 6.32
CA ALA A 64 13.46 -25.21 7.45
C ALA A 64 13.22 -23.76 7.03
N ALA A 65 14.05 -23.20 6.15
CA ALA A 65 13.89 -21.84 5.65
C ALA A 65 12.58 -21.67 4.85
N PHE A 66 12.24 -22.63 3.97
CA PHE A 66 10.98 -22.57 3.21
C PHE A 66 9.75 -22.76 4.09
N VAL A 67 9.81 -23.64 5.09
CA VAL A 67 8.71 -23.82 6.06
C VAL A 67 8.51 -22.54 6.87
N LEU A 68 9.59 -21.93 7.38
CA LEU A 68 9.51 -20.68 8.13
C LEU A 68 8.90 -19.55 7.28
N ASN A 69 9.34 -19.45 6.02
CA ASN A 69 8.78 -18.50 5.06
C ASN A 69 7.28 -18.71 4.86
N ALA A 70 6.81 -19.95 4.71
CA ALA A 70 5.38 -20.24 4.58
C ALA A 70 4.60 -19.87 5.85
N LEU A 71 5.15 -20.15 7.03
CA LEU A 71 4.53 -19.80 8.31
C LEU A 71 4.40 -18.29 8.50
N LEU A 72 5.37 -17.51 8.04
CA LEU A 72 5.36 -16.04 8.09
C LEU A 72 4.20 -15.41 7.29
N PHE A 73 3.59 -16.11 6.33
CA PHE A 73 2.41 -15.63 5.62
C PHE A 73 1.09 -15.85 6.37
N LEU A 74 1.03 -16.78 7.33
CA LEU A 74 -0.20 -17.10 8.07
C LEU A 74 -0.77 -15.87 8.83
N PRO A 75 0.03 -15.10 9.59
CA PRO A 75 -0.48 -13.90 10.27
C PRO A 75 -1.05 -12.87 9.29
N LEU A 76 -0.45 -12.75 8.10
CA LEU A 76 -0.90 -11.82 7.06
C LEU A 76 -2.29 -12.21 6.54
N ILE A 77 -2.48 -13.51 6.26
CA ILE A 77 -3.76 -14.08 5.84
C ILE A 77 -4.82 -13.86 6.93
N VAL A 78 -4.51 -14.16 8.19
CA VAL A 78 -5.41 -13.95 9.33
C VAL A 78 -5.81 -12.48 9.46
N THR A 79 -4.84 -11.57 9.34
CA THR A 79 -5.09 -10.12 9.42
C THR A 79 -6.02 -9.67 8.30
N LEU A 80 -5.80 -10.14 7.06
CA LEU A 80 -6.67 -9.83 5.93
C LEU A 80 -8.09 -10.37 6.11
N PHE A 81 -8.25 -11.58 6.65
CA PHE A 81 -9.56 -12.16 6.95
C PHE A 81 -10.30 -11.38 8.05
N LEU A 82 -9.59 -10.90 9.06
CA LEU A 82 -10.15 -10.09 10.14
C LEU A 82 -10.42 -8.64 9.73
N TRP A 83 -9.82 -8.17 8.63
CA TRP A 83 -9.91 -6.78 8.21
C TRP A 83 -11.28 -6.43 7.61
N ARG A 84 -12.13 -5.75 8.39
CA ARG A 84 -13.36 -5.12 7.89
C ARG A 84 -13.05 -3.83 7.14
N ARG A 85 -13.36 -3.79 5.83
CA ARG A 85 -13.26 -2.56 5.03
C ARG A 85 -14.32 -1.53 5.48
N MET A 86 -13.87 -0.44 6.09
CA MET A 86 -14.69 0.76 6.30
C MET A 86 -14.70 1.59 5.01
N VAL A 87 -15.59 1.24 4.07
CA VAL A 87 -15.80 2.05 2.86
C VAL A 87 -16.50 3.35 3.27
N LYS A 88 -15.74 4.45 3.38
CA LYS A 88 -16.33 5.80 3.48
C LYS A 88 -16.99 6.13 2.14
N ARG A 89 -18.29 5.89 2.02
CA ARG A 89 -19.11 6.48 0.95
C ARG A 89 -19.13 8.00 1.15
N LEU A 90 -18.25 8.72 0.47
CA LEU A 90 -18.37 10.17 0.33
C LEU A 90 -19.69 10.46 -0.39
N ASN A 91 -20.61 11.10 0.34
CA ASN A 91 -21.95 11.36 -0.14
C ASN A 91 -21.88 12.50 -1.18
N HIS A 92 -21.88 12.15 -2.47
CA HIS A 92 -21.68 13.07 -3.59
C HIS A 92 -22.56 14.33 -3.53
N ARG A 93 -23.80 14.18 -3.02
CA ARG A 93 -24.75 15.30 -2.82
C ARG A 93 -24.24 16.34 -1.81
N ALA A 94 -23.65 15.89 -0.70
CA ALA A 94 -23.13 16.79 0.33
C ALA A 94 -21.94 17.61 -0.18
N CYS A 95 -21.15 17.05 -1.11
CA CYS A 95 -20.04 17.76 -1.70
C CYS A 95 -20.48 18.83 -2.72
N LEU A 96 -21.46 18.50 -3.57
CA LEU A 96 -22.01 19.46 -4.52
C LEU A 96 -22.62 20.68 -3.81
N LEU A 97 -23.32 20.46 -2.69
CA LEU A 97 -23.87 21.53 -1.86
C LEU A 97 -22.79 22.40 -1.19
N LYS A 98 -21.70 21.80 -0.70
CA LYS A 98 -20.56 22.57 -0.17
C LYS A 98 -19.86 23.37 -1.27
N ARG A 99 -19.73 22.82 -2.49
CA ARG A 99 -19.10 23.49 -3.63
C ARG A 99 -19.94 24.65 -4.16
N SER A 100 -21.27 24.50 -4.20
CA SER A 100 -22.16 25.60 -4.56
C SER A 100 -22.16 26.70 -3.49
N ALA A 101 -22.16 26.35 -2.20
CA ALA A 101 -22.06 27.33 -1.10
C ALA A 101 -20.70 28.05 -1.05
N ALA A 102 -19.59 27.34 -1.31
CA ALA A 102 -18.25 27.91 -1.32
C ALA A 102 -18.01 28.90 -2.47
N ARG A 103 -18.75 28.78 -3.58
CA ARG A 103 -18.66 29.68 -4.74
C ARG A 103 -19.05 31.13 -4.41
N TRP A 104 -19.86 31.34 -3.37
CA TRP A 104 -20.40 32.66 -3.01
C TRP A 104 -19.76 33.28 -1.75
N SER A 105 -18.76 32.62 -1.15
CA SER A 105 -18.15 33.09 0.11
C SER A 105 -16.78 33.74 -0.13
N PRO A 106 -16.60 35.05 0.12
CA PRO A 106 -15.30 35.71 -0.05
C PRO A 106 -14.20 35.15 0.90
N ALA A 107 -14.59 34.48 1.99
CA ALA A 107 -13.67 33.79 2.91
C ALA A 107 -13.10 32.46 2.37
N TYR A 108 -13.64 31.92 1.26
CA TYR A 108 -13.21 30.63 0.70
C TYR A 108 -11.79 30.66 0.11
N ALA A 109 -11.32 31.84 -0.33
CA ALA A 109 -10.02 31.99 -0.98
C ALA A 109 -8.84 31.56 -0.08
N ILE A 110 -9.00 31.66 1.23
CA ILE A 110 -7.93 31.52 2.23
C ILE A 110 -8.04 30.25 3.08
N SER A 111 -9.12 29.46 2.95
CA SER A 111 -9.33 28.29 3.82
C SER A 111 -8.47 27.08 3.37
N PRO A 112 -7.88 26.33 4.31
CA PRO A 112 -7.11 25.11 4.02
C PRO A 112 -7.99 23.96 3.45
N ILE A 113 -9.31 24.10 3.46
CA ILE A 113 -10.28 23.10 3.00
C ILE A 113 -10.42 23.06 1.46
N ARG A 114 -9.71 23.95 0.73
CA ARG A 114 -9.69 23.98 -0.75
C ARG A 114 -9.33 22.62 -1.36
N HIS A 115 -8.47 21.83 -0.71
CA HIS A 115 -8.08 20.51 -1.20
C HIS A 115 -9.19 19.47 -1.12
N GLN A 116 -10.07 19.52 -0.10
CA GLN A 116 -11.19 18.58 0.01
C GLN A 116 -12.30 18.83 -1.03
N LEU A 117 -12.43 20.06 -1.54
CA LEU A 117 -13.46 20.42 -2.53
C LEU A 117 -13.05 20.13 -3.99
N ARG A 118 -11.78 19.79 -4.24
CA ARG A 118 -11.27 19.33 -5.54
C ARG A 118 -11.31 17.81 -5.73
N SER A 119 -11.52 17.06 -4.65
CA SER A 119 -11.62 15.60 -4.65
C SER A 119 -13.07 15.11 -4.66
N CYS A 120 -14.00 16.03 -4.92
CA CYS A 120 -15.19 15.77 -5.71
C CYS A 120 -14.92 16.35 -7.11
#